data_AF-A0A349SKB9-F1
#
_entry.id   AF-A0A349SKB9-F1
#
_cell.length_a   1.000
_cell.length_b   1.000
_cell.length_c   1.000
_cell.angle_alpha   90.00
_cell.angle_beta   90.00
_cell.angle_gamma   90.00
#
_symmetry.space_group_name_H-M   'P 1'
#
loop_
_entity.id
_entity.type
_entity.pdbx_description
1 polymer ?
#
loop_
_entity_poly.entity_id
_entity_poly.type
_entity_poly.pdbx_seq_one_letter_code
_entity_poly.pdbx_strand_id
1 'polypeptide(L)'
;MLYRTRIAFSLLLLLLIGLPGKTWAGATDSLFQQHCASCHGQQRLGGMGPALLPDNLSRLRKPQAMDVISEGRAATQMPGFKAVLSADQIQALADYIYQPPAHTPRWTLQDIQGSHVIHYDIKQLPDTPAFKADLQNLFVVVELGDHHATLLDGDSFTPIHRFQTRFALHGGPKYSPDGRFVYFASRDGWISKFDIYNLKTVAEIRAGINTRNMAVSFDGRYAMVANYLPHNLVLLDTENLTPIKVIPVEGRVSAVYTAPPRNSFVAALKDSKTILEIPYREPFPTLIIPTETYLDDFFFDQEYNHLIGASREGDRGQVIDLNNSRTV
;
A
#
# COMPACT_ATOMS: atom_id res chain seq x y z
N MET A 1 -80.96 40.92 20.97
CA MET A 1 -81.04 39.47 21.26
C MET A 1 -80.09 38.76 20.31
N LEU A 2 -79.36 37.74 20.80
CA LEU A 2 -78.36 36.88 20.11
C LEU A 2 -76.93 37.45 20.05
N TYR A 3 -76.17 37.33 21.14
CA TYR A 3 -75.24 36.25 21.53
C TYR A 3 -73.86 36.30 20.84
N ARG A 4 -72.86 36.70 21.64
CA ARG A 4 -71.42 36.63 21.38
C ARG A 4 -70.95 35.18 21.49
N THR A 5 -70.12 34.73 20.56
CA THR A 5 -69.34 33.49 20.71
C THR A 5 -67.87 33.80 20.42
N ARG A 6 -67.05 33.83 21.46
CA ARG A 6 -65.58 33.94 21.37
C ARG A 6 -65.02 32.52 21.22
N ILE A 7 -64.35 32.24 20.11
CA ILE A 7 -63.62 30.98 19.89
C ILE A 7 -62.22 31.15 20.50
N ALA A 8 -61.91 30.35 21.52
CA ALA A 8 -60.61 30.27 22.15
C ALA A 8 -59.71 29.33 21.32
N PHE A 9 -58.64 29.85 20.72
CA PHE A 9 -57.58 29.04 20.13
C PHE A 9 -56.67 28.51 21.25
N SER A 10 -56.74 27.21 21.53
CA SER A 10 -55.77 26.53 22.39
C SER A 10 -54.51 26.22 21.57
N LEU A 11 -53.38 26.83 21.94
CA LEU A 11 -52.06 26.45 21.44
C LEU A 11 -51.69 25.07 22.02
N LEU A 12 -51.71 24.03 21.19
CA LEU A 12 -51.15 22.73 21.54
C LEU A 12 -49.64 22.77 21.27
N LEU A 13 -48.84 22.88 22.34
CA LEU A 13 -47.39 22.80 22.28
C LEU A 13 -46.99 21.34 22.03
N LEU A 14 -46.72 20.97 20.77
CA LEU A 14 -46.15 19.66 20.43
C LEU A 14 -44.69 19.59 20.92
N LEU A 15 -44.46 18.86 22.01
CA LEU A 15 -43.14 18.38 22.39
C LEU A 15 -42.65 17.42 21.28
N LEU A 16 -41.70 17.88 20.46
CA LEU A 16 -40.88 17.02 19.62
C LEU A 16 -39.97 16.19 20.53
N ILE A 17 -40.46 15.03 20.95
CA ILE A 17 -39.66 13.97 21.55
C ILE A 17 -38.70 13.50 20.45
N GLY A 18 -37.44 13.93 20.52
CA GLY A 18 -36.38 13.43 19.67
C GLY A 18 -36.31 11.91 19.80
N LEU A 19 -36.57 11.20 18.71
CA LEU A 19 -36.32 9.76 18.64
C LEU A 19 -34.84 9.51 18.96
N PRO A 20 -34.51 8.58 19.86
CA PRO A 20 -33.12 8.24 20.11
C PRO A 20 -32.52 7.72 18.79
N GLY A 21 -31.48 8.39 18.30
CA GLY A 21 -30.73 7.90 17.15
C GLY A 21 -30.25 6.47 17.47
N LYS A 22 -30.69 5.49 16.69
CA LYS A 22 -30.22 4.11 16.81
C LYS A 22 -28.69 4.14 16.77
N THR A 23 -28.05 3.71 17.85
CA THR A 23 -26.59 3.60 17.93
C THR A 23 -26.16 2.34 17.17
N TRP A 24 -26.04 2.44 15.86
CA TRP A 24 -25.70 1.33 14.96
C TRP A 24 -24.24 0.85 15.09
N ALA A 25 -23.37 1.57 15.80
CA ALA A 25 -21.94 1.27 15.85
C ALA A 25 -21.63 -0.17 16.32
N GLY A 26 -22.32 -0.67 17.36
CA GLY A 26 -22.12 -2.04 17.84
C GLY A 26 -22.74 -3.12 16.94
N ALA A 27 -23.83 -2.78 16.23
CA ALA A 27 -24.49 -3.69 15.31
C ALA A 27 -23.67 -3.86 14.01
N THR A 28 -23.09 -2.77 13.49
CA THR A 28 -22.28 -2.79 12.27
C THR A 28 -20.95 -3.52 12.48
N ASP A 29 -20.31 -3.36 13.64
CA ASP A 29 -19.09 -4.12 13.95
C ASP A 29 -19.37 -5.63 13.94
N SER A 30 -20.47 -6.05 14.56
CA SER A 30 -20.89 -7.47 14.56
C SER A 30 -21.12 -8.00 13.14
N LEU A 31 -21.77 -7.22 12.27
CA LEU A 31 -21.94 -7.57 10.85
C LEU A 31 -20.59 -7.73 10.15
N PHE A 32 -19.66 -6.82 10.38
CA PHE A 32 -18.33 -6.89 9.79
C PHE A 32 -17.57 -8.13 10.28
N GLN A 33 -17.60 -8.42 11.58
CA GLN A 33 -16.96 -9.60 12.15
C GLN A 33 -17.54 -10.90 11.57
N GLN A 34 -18.86 -10.96 11.37
CA GLN A 34 -19.54 -12.15 10.87
C GLN A 34 -19.29 -12.40 9.38
N HIS A 35 -19.28 -11.34 8.55
CA HIS A 35 -19.33 -11.48 7.10
C HIS A 35 -18.04 -11.10 6.38
N CYS A 36 -17.17 -10.29 7.00
CA CYS A 36 -16.03 -9.67 6.30
C CYS A 36 -14.67 -10.01 6.93
N ALA A 37 -14.62 -10.11 8.26
CA ALA A 37 -13.36 -10.17 9.00
C ALA A 37 -12.50 -11.41 8.73
N SER A 38 -13.10 -12.53 8.30
CA SER A 38 -12.35 -13.75 7.95
C SER A 38 -11.37 -13.54 6.79
N CYS A 39 -11.73 -12.67 5.84
CA CYS A 39 -10.89 -12.35 4.69
C CYS A 39 -10.13 -11.02 4.87
N HIS A 40 -10.80 -10.01 5.45
CA HIS A 40 -10.27 -8.63 5.53
C HIS A 40 -9.64 -8.28 6.89
N GLY A 41 -9.58 -9.25 7.81
CA GLY A 41 -9.08 -9.07 9.17
C GLY A 41 -10.06 -8.32 10.07
N GLN A 42 -10.10 -8.67 11.36
CA GLN A 42 -11.02 -8.10 12.35
C GLN A 42 -10.92 -6.56 12.45
N GLN A 43 -9.71 -6.03 12.22
CA GLN A 43 -9.41 -4.59 12.27
C GLN A 43 -9.34 -3.95 10.87
N ARG A 44 -9.89 -4.61 9.83
CA ARG A 44 -9.83 -4.15 8.43
C ARG A 44 -8.41 -4.07 7.85
N LEU A 45 -7.44 -4.73 8.46
CA LEU A 45 -6.03 -4.66 8.06
C LEU A 45 -5.70 -5.55 6.87
N GLY A 46 -6.67 -6.27 6.30
CA GLY A 46 -6.46 -7.20 5.20
C GLY A 46 -5.86 -8.53 5.66
N GLY A 47 -5.92 -9.51 4.78
CA GLY A 47 -5.48 -10.88 4.99
C GLY A 47 -5.50 -11.61 3.65
N MET A 48 -6.49 -12.48 3.47
CA MET A 48 -6.78 -13.05 2.14
C MET A 48 -7.35 -11.98 1.20
N GLY A 49 -8.23 -11.13 1.71
CA GLY A 49 -8.75 -9.94 1.03
C GLY A 49 -7.91 -8.70 1.35
N PRO A 50 -8.09 -7.62 0.57
CA PRO A 50 -7.37 -6.37 0.79
C PRO A 50 -7.71 -5.70 2.13
N ALA A 51 -6.86 -4.77 2.56
CA ALA A 51 -7.17 -3.92 3.71
C ALA A 51 -8.30 -2.93 3.35
N LEU A 52 -9.25 -2.77 4.28
CA LEU A 52 -10.48 -1.99 4.10
C LEU A 52 -10.46 -0.71 4.97
N LEU A 53 -9.31 -0.05 5.00
CA LEU A 53 -9.15 1.27 5.62
C LEU A 53 -9.41 2.38 4.61
N PRO A 54 -9.84 3.58 5.05
CA PRO A 54 -10.18 4.68 4.13
C PRO A 54 -9.07 4.99 3.12
N ASP A 55 -7.81 5.02 3.56
CA ASP A 55 -6.67 5.31 2.68
C ASP A 55 -6.38 4.19 1.68
N ASN A 56 -6.58 2.92 2.06
CA ASN A 56 -6.48 1.78 1.15
C ASN A 56 -7.60 1.81 0.10
N LEU A 57 -8.78 2.29 0.50
CA LEU A 57 -9.96 2.43 -0.35
C LEU A 57 -10.03 3.75 -1.11
N SER A 58 -9.01 4.63 -1.04
CA SER A 58 -9.04 5.98 -1.63
C SER A 58 -9.38 6.03 -3.14
N ARG A 59 -9.16 4.94 -3.88
CA ARG A 59 -9.49 4.82 -5.32
C ARG A 59 -10.87 4.21 -5.61
N LEU A 60 -11.52 3.65 -4.60
CA LEU A 60 -12.87 3.11 -4.68
C LEU A 60 -13.81 4.12 -4.02
N ARG A 61 -14.88 4.57 -4.71
CA ARG A 61 -15.86 5.46 -4.09
C ARG A 61 -16.88 4.66 -3.29
N LYS A 62 -17.42 5.23 -2.22
CA LYS A 62 -18.39 4.54 -1.34
C LYS A 62 -19.56 3.88 -2.08
N PRO A 63 -20.22 4.51 -3.07
CA PRO A 63 -21.29 3.84 -3.84
C PRO A 63 -20.80 2.57 -4.55
N GLN A 64 -19.60 2.61 -5.14
CA GLN A 64 -19.01 1.44 -5.78
C GLN A 64 -18.63 0.36 -4.76
N ALA A 65 -18.24 0.75 -3.55
CA ALA A 65 -18.01 -0.20 -2.46
C ALA A 65 -19.30 -0.89 -2.04
N MET A 66 -20.43 -0.18 -2.01
CA MET A 66 -21.75 -0.79 -1.77
C MET A 66 -22.12 -1.78 -2.86
N ASP A 67 -21.89 -1.44 -4.13
CA ASP A 67 -22.11 -2.36 -5.26
C ASP A 67 -21.26 -3.63 -5.10
N VAL A 68 -19.99 -3.48 -4.71
CA VAL A 68 -19.08 -4.61 -4.44
C VAL A 68 -19.54 -5.46 -3.25
N ILE A 69 -20.03 -4.85 -2.18
CA ILE A 69 -20.57 -5.61 -1.03
C ILE A 69 -21.87 -6.33 -1.46
N SER A 70 -22.72 -5.69 -2.26
CA SER A 70 -24.00 -6.25 -2.72
C SER A 70 -23.81 -7.41 -3.69
N GLU A 71 -23.09 -7.17 -4.78
CA GLU A 71 -23.01 -8.08 -5.94
C GLU A 71 -21.71 -8.89 -5.98
N GLY A 72 -20.72 -8.53 -5.17
CA GLY A 72 -19.39 -9.15 -5.17
C GLY A 72 -18.52 -8.67 -6.33
N ARG A 73 -17.48 -9.44 -6.65
CA ARG A 73 -16.65 -9.23 -7.85
C ARG A 73 -16.48 -10.53 -8.60
N ALA A 74 -16.90 -10.53 -9.86
CA ALA A 74 -16.76 -11.68 -10.76
C ALA A 74 -15.29 -12.13 -10.86
N ALA A 75 -15.08 -13.45 -10.93
CA ALA A 75 -13.76 -14.09 -10.98
C ALA A 75 -12.83 -13.75 -9.80
N THR A 76 -13.41 -13.44 -8.63
CA THR A 76 -12.64 -13.24 -7.38
C THR A 76 -13.24 -14.04 -6.23
N GLN A 77 -12.53 -14.09 -5.10
CA GLN A 77 -13.03 -14.65 -3.85
C GLN A 77 -13.95 -13.68 -3.07
N MET A 78 -14.30 -12.50 -3.63
CA MET A 78 -15.21 -11.54 -2.99
C MET A 78 -16.67 -11.83 -3.41
N PRO A 79 -17.47 -12.52 -2.56
CA PRO A 79 -18.85 -12.83 -2.89
C PRO A 79 -19.76 -11.61 -2.77
N GLY A 80 -20.94 -11.68 -3.38
CA GLY A 80 -22.02 -10.73 -3.15
C GLY A 80 -22.86 -11.11 -1.93
N PHE A 81 -23.20 -10.12 -1.10
CA PHE A 81 -23.95 -10.32 0.14
C PHE A 81 -25.42 -9.90 0.05
N LYS A 82 -25.92 -9.46 -1.11
CA LYS A 82 -27.32 -9.03 -1.30
C LYS A 82 -28.37 -10.07 -0.89
N ALA A 83 -28.04 -11.36 -0.97
CA ALA A 83 -28.95 -12.43 -0.57
C ALA A 83 -29.07 -12.59 0.96
N VAL A 84 -28.13 -12.04 1.74
CA VAL A 84 -28.04 -12.24 3.20
C VAL A 84 -28.03 -10.94 4.00
N LEU A 85 -27.76 -9.79 3.38
CA LEU A 85 -27.77 -8.46 3.99
C LEU A 85 -28.82 -7.56 3.36
N SER A 86 -29.50 -6.77 4.18
CA SER A 86 -30.40 -5.72 3.70
C SER A 86 -29.62 -4.53 3.13
N ALA A 87 -30.30 -3.68 2.34
CA ALA A 87 -29.70 -2.46 1.80
C ALA A 87 -29.13 -1.54 2.92
N ASP A 88 -29.83 -1.42 4.05
CA ASP A 88 -29.38 -0.64 5.20
C ASP A 88 -28.11 -1.25 5.84
N GLN A 89 -28.02 -2.59 5.92
CA GLN A 89 -26.83 -3.26 6.44
C GLN A 89 -25.62 -3.10 5.51
N ILE A 90 -25.84 -3.16 4.19
CA ILE A 90 -24.80 -2.92 3.18
C ILE A 90 -24.31 -1.47 3.27
N GLN A 91 -25.23 -0.50 3.38
CA GLN A 91 -24.89 0.90 3.60
C GLN A 91 -24.09 1.07 4.90
N ALA A 92 -24.51 0.44 6.00
CA ALA A 92 -23.81 0.53 7.27
C ALA A 92 -22.38 -0.05 7.20
N LEU A 93 -22.18 -1.18 6.52
CA LEU A 93 -20.85 -1.74 6.29
C LEU A 93 -19.99 -0.84 5.41
N ALA A 94 -20.57 -0.28 4.34
CA ALA A 94 -19.89 0.70 3.51
C ALA A 94 -19.54 1.96 4.31
N ASP A 95 -20.40 2.42 5.22
CA ASP A 95 -20.07 3.54 6.11
C ASP A 95 -18.92 3.20 7.05
N TYR A 96 -18.94 1.99 7.62
CA TYR A 96 -17.92 1.49 8.54
C TYR A 96 -16.53 1.39 7.91
N ILE A 97 -16.40 0.84 6.70
CA ILE A 97 -15.07 0.70 6.07
C ILE A 97 -14.45 2.05 5.65
N TYR A 98 -15.28 3.09 5.43
CA TYR A 98 -14.81 4.47 5.20
C TYR A 98 -14.67 5.29 6.49
N GLN A 99 -15.06 4.75 7.64
CA GLN A 99 -14.83 5.40 8.93
C GLN A 99 -13.35 5.25 9.34
N PRO A 100 -12.67 6.35 9.70
CA PRO A 100 -11.35 6.28 10.30
C PRO A 100 -11.34 5.34 11.52
N PRO A 101 -10.33 4.47 11.67
CA PRO A 101 -10.24 3.61 12.84
C PRO A 101 -10.10 4.45 14.11
N ALA A 102 -10.70 3.99 15.21
CA ALA A 102 -10.68 4.70 16.49
C ALA A 102 -9.26 4.93 17.04
N HIS A 103 -8.33 4.04 16.66
CA HIS A 103 -6.91 4.15 16.94
C HIS A 103 -6.13 3.86 15.66
N THR A 104 -4.98 4.51 15.50
CA THR A 104 -4.06 4.22 14.39
C THR A 104 -3.64 2.74 14.48
N PRO A 105 -3.87 1.94 13.43
CA PRO A 105 -3.41 0.57 13.39
C PRO A 105 -1.90 0.47 13.60
N ARG A 106 -1.49 -0.52 14.38
CA ARG A 106 -0.07 -0.81 14.61
C ARG A 106 0.36 -1.98 13.72
N TRP A 107 1.57 -1.86 13.17
CA TRP A 107 2.27 -2.94 12.48
C TRP A 107 3.74 -2.85 12.89
N THR A 108 4.08 -3.59 13.93
CA THR A 108 5.38 -3.53 14.61
C THR A 108 6.43 -4.39 13.89
N LEU A 109 7.69 -4.28 14.29
CA LEU A 109 8.73 -5.19 13.78
C LEU A 109 8.38 -6.66 14.02
N GLN A 110 7.75 -6.98 15.16
CA GLN A 110 7.31 -8.34 15.46
C GLN A 110 6.21 -8.81 14.50
N ASP A 111 5.26 -7.94 14.13
CA ASP A 111 4.22 -8.27 13.15
C ASP A 111 4.81 -8.49 11.76
N ILE A 112 5.79 -7.65 11.36
CA ILE A 112 6.54 -7.81 10.11
C ILE A 112 7.26 -9.16 10.11
N GLN A 113 8.01 -9.49 11.17
CA GLN A 113 8.70 -10.77 11.32
C GLN A 113 7.72 -11.95 11.30
N GLY A 114 6.58 -11.85 11.98
CA GLY A 114 5.56 -12.90 12.02
C GLY A 114 4.84 -13.13 10.69
N SER A 115 4.94 -12.19 9.75
CA SER A 115 4.39 -12.30 8.39
C SER A 115 5.35 -12.92 7.36
N HIS A 116 6.60 -13.17 7.76
CA HIS A 116 7.65 -13.63 6.86
C HIS A 116 7.42 -15.09 6.45
N VAL A 117 7.36 -15.34 5.14
CA VAL A 117 7.18 -16.65 4.55
C VAL A 117 8.35 -16.95 3.61
N ILE A 118 9.05 -18.05 3.87
CA ILE A 118 10.04 -18.62 2.95
C ILE A 118 9.40 -19.80 2.25
N HIS A 119 9.17 -19.66 0.93
CA HIS A 119 8.62 -20.73 0.10
C HIS A 119 9.70 -21.70 -0.38
N TYR A 120 10.87 -21.15 -0.73
CA TYR A 120 12.02 -21.90 -1.20
C TYR A 120 13.31 -21.30 -0.65
N ASP A 121 14.23 -22.16 -0.21
CA ASP A 121 15.60 -21.77 0.13
C ASP A 121 16.40 -21.54 -1.16
N ILE A 122 16.81 -20.29 -1.41
CA ILE A 122 17.53 -19.91 -2.63
C ILE A 122 18.87 -20.64 -2.78
N LYS A 123 19.48 -21.10 -1.67
CA LYS A 123 20.76 -21.83 -1.69
C LYS A 123 20.62 -23.23 -2.28
N GLN A 124 19.39 -23.74 -2.36
CA GLN A 124 19.07 -25.04 -2.91
C GLN A 124 18.56 -24.97 -4.36
N LEU A 125 18.36 -23.76 -4.89
CA LEU A 125 17.88 -23.55 -6.25
C LEU A 125 19.05 -23.41 -7.24
N PRO A 126 18.96 -24.02 -8.44
CA PRO A 126 19.93 -23.83 -9.51
C PRO A 126 20.22 -22.35 -9.81
N ASP A 127 21.49 -22.03 -10.09
CA ASP A 127 21.94 -20.69 -10.50
C ASP A 127 22.02 -20.54 -12.03
N THR A 128 21.13 -21.24 -12.74
CA THR A 128 21.01 -21.19 -14.20
C THR A 128 19.54 -21.05 -14.59
N PRO A 129 19.20 -20.25 -15.60
CA PRO A 129 17.81 -20.12 -16.06
C PRO A 129 17.21 -21.46 -16.50
N ALA A 130 15.96 -21.73 -16.11
CA ALA A 130 15.16 -22.86 -16.56
C ALA A 130 14.56 -22.67 -17.98
N PHE A 131 14.92 -21.58 -18.66
CA PHE A 131 14.47 -21.19 -19.99
C PHE A 131 15.65 -20.75 -20.86
N LYS A 132 15.42 -20.54 -22.15
CA LYS A 132 16.47 -20.18 -23.13
C LYS A 132 16.48 -18.71 -23.57
N ALA A 133 15.41 -17.96 -23.30
CA ALA A 133 15.30 -16.55 -23.66
C ALA A 133 16.41 -15.70 -23.01
N ASP A 134 16.77 -14.59 -23.67
CA ASP A 134 17.76 -13.64 -23.15
C ASP A 134 17.22 -12.96 -21.88
N LEU A 135 17.95 -13.10 -20.77
CA LEU A 135 17.61 -12.51 -19.48
C LEU A 135 17.47 -10.98 -19.56
N GLN A 136 18.29 -10.31 -20.37
CA GLN A 136 18.26 -8.85 -20.49
C GLN A 136 17.11 -8.33 -21.36
N ASN A 137 16.43 -9.21 -22.07
CA ASN A 137 15.28 -8.88 -22.92
C ASN A 137 14.00 -9.58 -22.44
N LEU A 138 13.82 -9.73 -21.12
CA LEU A 138 12.57 -10.22 -20.55
C LEU A 138 11.64 -9.08 -20.16
N PHE A 139 10.34 -9.30 -20.30
CA PHE A 139 9.32 -8.43 -19.73
C PHE A 139 8.61 -9.12 -18.57
N VAL A 140 8.42 -8.38 -17.47
CA VAL A 140 7.50 -8.76 -16.41
C VAL A 140 6.21 -7.95 -16.58
N VAL A 141 5.19 -8.61 -17.11
CA VAL A 141 3.88 -8.00 -17.39
C VAL A 141 2.96 -8.21 -16.20
N VAL A 142 2.56 -7.13 -15.52
CA VAL A 142 1.67 -7.19 -14.35
C VAL A 142 0.21 -7.18 -14.80
N GLU A 143 -0.55 -8.19 -14.39
CA GLU A 143 -1.95 -8.42 -14.73
C GLU A 143 -2.83 -8.10 -13.52
N LEU A 144 -3.21 -6.83 -13.37
CA LEU A 144 -3.94 -6.35 -12.18
C LEU A 144 -5.35 -6.92 -12.03
N GLY A 145 -5.98 -7.34 -13.12
CA GLY A 145 -7.38 -7.77 -13.16
C GLY A 145 -7.64 -9.03 -12.34
N ASP A 146 -6.76 -10.02 -12.44
CA ASP A 146 -6.87 -11.30 -11.74
C ASP A 146 -5.64 -11.63 -10.88
N HIS A 147 -4.78 -10.64 -10.63
CA HIS A 147 -3.65 -10.69 -9.70
C HIS A 147 -2.58 -11.73 -10.08
N HIS A 148 -2.10 -11.59 -11.32
CA HIS A 148 -0.99 -12.38 -11.84
C HIS A 148 0.11 -11.48 -12.40
N ALA A 149 1.25 -12.09 -12.70
CA ALA A 149 2.23 -11.53 -13.60
C ALA A 149 2.71 -12.61 -14.58
N THR A 150 3.07 -12.18 -15.78
CA THR A 150 3.65 -13.03 -16.82
C THR A 150 5.08 -12.60 -17.09
N LEU A 151 6.00 -13.56 -17.03
CA LEU A 151 7.34 -13.44 -17.60
C LEU A 151 7.24 -13.74 -19.10
N LEU A 152 7.59 -12.75 -19.92
CA LEU A 152 7.47 -12.78 -21.37
C LEU A 152 8.86 -12.68 -21.99
N ASP A 153 9.11 -13.50 -23.01
CA ASP A 153 10.28 -13.37 -23.87
C ASP A 153 10.12 -12.11 -24.73
N GLY A 154 11.08 -11.18 -24.68
CA GLY A 154 11.03 -9.93 -25.42
C GLY A 154 11.40 -10.04 -26.90
N ASP A 155 12.02 -11.14 -27.34
CA ASP A 155 12.31 -11.36 -28.75
C ASP A 155 11.09 -11.94 -29.47
N SER A 156 10.46 -12.94 -28.86
CA SER A 156 9.34 -13.67 -29.48
C SER A 156 7.95 -13.21 -29.02
N PHE A 157 7.88 -12.42 -27.94
CA PHE A 157 6.64 -12.05 -27.24
C PHE A 157 5.81 -13.26 -26.78
N THR A 158 6.47 -14.38 -26.51
CA THR A 158 5.81 -15.58 -25.99
C THR A 158 5.86 -15.63 -24.46
N PRO A 159 4.77 -16.04 -23.78
CA PRO A 159 4.78 -16.26 -22.34
C PRO A 159 5.70 -17.42 -21.96
N ILE A 160 6.69 -17.15 -21.12
CA ILE A 160 7.57 -18.17 -20.51
C ILE A 160 6.88 -18.76 -19.29
N HIS A 161 6.33 -17.90 -18.44
CA HIS A 161 5.69 -18.33 -17.20
C HIS A 161 4.67 -17.30 -16.72
N ARG A 162 3.53 -17.77 -16.22
CA ARG A 162 2.52 -16.95 -15.57
C ARG A 162 2.32 -17.42 -14.14
N PHE A 163 2.38 -16.51 -13.19
CA PHE A 163 2.33 -16.82 -11.77
C PHE A 163 1.43 -15.86 -11.00
N GLN A 164 0.86 -16.36 -9.91
CA GLN A 164 -0.01 -15.57 -9.04
C GLN A 164 0.80 -14.57 -8.24
N THR A 165 0.28 -13.35 -8.11
CA THR A 165 0.86 -12.27 -7.29
C THR A 165 -0.03 -11.97 -6.10
N ARG A 166 0.50 -11.14 -5.19
CA ARG A 166 -0.34 -10.49 -4.16
C ARG A 166 -1.30 -9.48 -4.81
N PHE A 167 -2.38 -9.18 -4.09
CA PHE A 167 -3.39 -8.21 -4.52
C PHE A 167 -2.80 -6.80 -4.69
N ALA A 168 -3.24 -6.09 -5.74
CA ALA A 168 -2.89 -4.67 -5.97
C ALA A 168 -1.38 -4.38 -5.92
N LEU A 169 -0.61 -5.07 -6.77
CA LEU A 169 0.77 -4.66 -7.06
C LEU A 169 0.79 -3.20 -7.52
N HIS A 170 1.78 -2.43 -7.05
CA HIS A 170 1.86 -1.00 -7.33
C HIS A 170 3.30 -0.52 -7.46
N GLY A 171 3.53 0.37 -8.42
CA GLY A 171 4.87 0.79 -8.84
C GLY A 171 5.54 -0.24 -9.74
N GLY A 172 6.61 0.16 -10.41
CA GLY A 172 7.41 -0.76 -11.22
C GLY A 172 8.12 -1.79 -10.33
N PRO A 173 8.16 -3.08 -10.73
CA PRO A 173 8.99 -4.06 -10.04
C PRO A 173 10.45 -3.61 -10.01
N LYS A 174 11.19 -4.03 -8.99
CA LYS A 174 12.63 -3.76 -8.84
C LYS A 174 13.40 -5.05 -9.07
N TYR A 175 14.64 -4.95 -9.50
CA TYR A 175 15.47 -6.12 -9.81
C TYR A 175 16.72 -6.15 -8.94
N SER A 176 17.25 -7.35 -8.71
CA SER A 176 18.63 -7.48 -8.25
C SER A 176 19.59 -6.98 -9.33
N PRO A 177 20.83 -6.59 -8.98
CA PRO A 177 21.79 -6.03 -9.95
C PRO A 177 22.12 -6.95 -11.13
N ASP A 178 22.05 -8.26 -10.91
CA ASP A 178 22.26 -9.30 -11.91
C ASP A 178 21.01 -9.64 -12.74
N GLY A 179 19.85 -9.05 -12.41
CA GLY A 179 18.57 -9.33 -13.06
C GLY A 179 17.93 -10.68 -12.71
N ARG A 180 18.54 -11.50 -11.82
CA ARG A 180 17.99 -12.83 -11.46
C ARG A 180 16.72 -12.73 -10.62
N PHE A 181 16.67 -11.78 -9.69
CA PHE A 181 15.53 -11.62 -8.79
C PHE A 181 14.72 -10.39 -9.16
N VAL A 182 13.40 -10.54 -9.07
CA VAL A 182 12.46 -9.42 -9.17
C VAL A 182 11.67 -9.29 -7.88
N TYR A 183 11.45 -8.05 -7.46
CA TYR A 183 10.79 -7.67 -6.23
C TYR A 183 9.52 -6.89 -6.54
N PHE A 184 8.42 -7.35 -5.97
CA PHE A 184 7.11 -6.73 -6.11
C PHE A 184 6.68 -6.11 -4.78
N ALA A 185 6.06 -4.92 -4.85
CA ALA A 185 5.40 -4.30 -3.71
C ALA A 185 3.89 -4.19 -3.98
N SER A 186 3.10 -4.63 -3.02
CA SER A 186 1.64 -4.48 -3.04
C SER A 186 1.20 -3.28 -2.22
N ARG A 187 0.05 -2.68 -2.57
CA ARG A 187 -0.51 -1.56 -1.78
C ARG A 187 -0.86 -1.94 -0.35
N ASP A 188 -1.22 -3.20 -0.11
CA ASP A 188 -1.53 -3.72 1.23
C ASP A 188 -0.28 -4.19 2.01
N GLY A 189 0.90 -3.86 1.47
CA GLY A 189 2.19 -3.93 2.13
C GLY A 189 2.92 -5.25 2.10
N TRP A 190 2.50 -6.15 1.21
CA TRP A 190 3.28 -7.34 0.90
C TRP A 190 4.43 -7.00 -0.06
N ILE A 191 5.60 -7.53 0.27
CA ILE A 191 6.79 -7.57 -0.58
C ILE A 191 7.01 -9.02 -0.98
N SER A 192 7.12 -9.29 -2.28
CA SER A 192 7.38 -10.63 -2.80
C SER A 192 8.68 -10.64 -3.58
N LYS A 193 9.56 -11.61 -3.32
CA LYS A 193 10.78 -11.89 -4.08
C LYS A 193 10.54 -13.09 -4.99
N PHE A 194 10.73 -12.91 -6.28
CA PHE A 194 10.60 -13.96 -7.30
C PHE A 194 11.96 -14.21 -7.95
N ASP A 195 12.35 -15.49 -8.01
CA ASP A 195 13.54 -15.96 -8.71
C ASP A 195 13.17 -16.25 -10.17
N ILE A 196 13.66 -15.41 -11.07
CA ILE A 196 13.40 -15.53 -12.51
C ILE A 196 14.00 -16.83 -13.04
N TYR A 197 15.21 -17.20 -12.61
CA TYR A 197 15.87 -18.41 -13.15
C TYR A 197 15.03 -19.66 -12.90
N ASN A 198 14.42 -19.75 -11.73
CA ASN A 198 13.68 -20.93 -11.29
C ASN A 198 12.17 -20.79 -11.41
N LEU A 199 11.68 -19.65 -11.89
CA LEU A 199 10.26 -19.33 -12.08
C LEU A 199 9.44 -19.53 -10.80
N LYS A 200 9.96 -19.07 -9.66
CA LYS A 200 9.39 -19.31 -8.33
C LYS A 200 9.36 -18.05 -7.47
N THR A 201 8.25 -17.80 -6.80
CA THR A 201 8.22 -16.89 -5.65
C THR A 201 8.96 -17.56 -4.50
N VAL A 202 10.08 -16.98 -4.05
CA VAL A 202 10.97 -17.61 -3.06
C VAL A 202 10.70 -17.15 -1.63
N ALA A 203 10.33 -15.88 -1.45
CA ALA A 203 10.05 -15.31 -0.15
C ALA A 203 9.02 -14.19 -0.24
N GLU A 204 8.25 -14.01 0.83
CA GLU A 204 7.30 -12.92 0.97
C GLU A 204 7.29 -12.39 2.40
N ILE A 205 7.09 -11.09 2.57
CA ILE A 205 6.96 -10.46 3.89
C ILE A 205 5.99 -9.28 3.81
N ARG A 206 5.25 -9.02 4.89
CA ARG A 206 4.36 -7.87 4.98
C ARG A 206 5.03 -6.74 5.75
N ALA A 207 5.57 -5.77 5.02
CA ALA A 207 6.31 -4.63 5.57
C ALA A 207 5.41 -3.51 6.14
N GLY A 208 4.13 -3.48 5.77
CA GLY A 208 3.19 -2.46 6.22
C GLY A 208 1.73 -2.82 5.92
N ILE A 209 0.83 -1.89 6.21
CA ILE A 209 -0.62 -2.01 5.96
C ILE A 209 -1.00 -1.22 4.70
N ASN A 210 -0.33 -0.09 4.46
CA ASN A 210 -0.47 0.70 3.24
C ASN A 210 0.93 1.09 2.75
N THR A 211 1.39 0.45 1.69
CA THR A 211 2.74 0.63 1.14
C THR A 211 2.69 1.41 -0.17
N ARG A 212 3.67 2.29 -0.38
CA ARG A 212 3.70 3.19 -1.52
C ARG A 212 4.62 2.71 -2.64
N ASN A 213 5.85 2.37 -2.34
CA ASN A 213 6.78 1.73 -3.26
C ASN A 213 7.93 1.06 -2.47
N MET A 214 8.89 0.49 -3.21
CA MET A 214 10.14 0.00 -2.67
C MET A 214 11.31 0.35 -3.61
N ALA A 215 12.52 0.30 -3.07
CA ALA A 215 13.77 0.40 -3.80
C ALA A 215 14.74 -0.71 -3.36
N VAL A 216 15.63 -1.14 -4.26
CA VAL A 216 16.67 -2.15 -3.99
C VAL A 216 18.02 -1.45 -4.08
N SER A 217 18.93 -1.69 -3.13
CA SER A 217 20.25 -1.08 -3.12
C SER A 217 21.05 -1.51 -4.35
N PHE A 218 21.97 -0.67 -4.80
CA PHE A 218 22.74 -0.95 -6.00
C PHE A 218 23.69 -2.15 -5.85
N ASP A 219 24.15 -2.41 -4.62
CA ASP A 219 24.90 -3.63 -4.28
C ASP A 219 24.01 -4.88 -4.14
N GLY A 220 22.70 -4.72 -4.30
CA GLY A 220 21.72 -5.80 -4.26
C GLY A 220 21.48 -6.41 -2.89
N ARG A 221 22.03 -5.85 -1.79
CA ARG A 221 21.98 -6.43 -0.44
C ARG A 221 20.76 -6.02 0.39
N TYR A 222 20.14 -4.90 0.04
CA TYR A 222 19.07 -4.32 0.85
C TYR A 222 17.88 -3.89 0.00
N ALA A 223 16.70 -3.95 0.59
CA ALA A 223 15.50 -3.34 0.03
C ALA A 223 14.90 -2.36 1.06
N MET A 224 14.56 -1.16 0.62
CA MET A 224 13.88 -0.16 1.43
C MET A 224 12.42 -0.05 0.99
N VAL A 225 11.50 -0.25 1.92
CA VAL A 225 10.05 -0.17 1.69
C VAL A 225 9.51 1.12 2.29
N ALA A 226 8.73 1.86 1.50
CA ALA A 226 8.10 3.11 1.90
C ALA A 226 6.62 2.91 2.25
N ASN A 227 6.24 3.23 3.49
CA ASN A 227 4.87 3.05 3.96
C ASN A 227 4.14 4.38 4.15
N TYR A 228 2.85 4.36 3.79
CA TYR A 228 1.85 5.32 4.23
C TYR A 228 1.26 4.90 5.58
N LEU A 229 1.16 3.60 5.87
CA LEU A 229 0.69 3.11 7.16
C LEU A 229 1.40 1.81 7.52
N PRO A 230 2.08 1.75 8.68
CA PRO A 230 2.47 2.88 9.54
C PRO A 230 3.38 3.90 8.83
N HIS A 231 3.57 5.07 9.45
CA HIS A 231 4.47 6.14 8.98
C HIS A 231 5.94 5.75 9.21
N ASN A 232 6.48 4.90 8.34
CA ASN A 232 7.86 4.43 8.44
C ASN A 232 8.46 4.03 7.09
N LEU A 233 9.78 3.87 7.11
CA LEU A 233 10.53 3.05 6.16
C LEU A 233 10.85 1.70 6.83
N VAL A 234 10.88 0.63 6.04
CA VAL A 234 11.32 -0.71 6.49
C VAL A 234 12.47 -1.18 5.62
N LEU A 235 13.62 -1.44 6.26
CA LEU A 235 14.80 -2.01 5.64
C LEU A 235 14.74 -3.54 5.74
N LEU A 236 14.86 -4.20 4.60
CA LEU A 236 14.90 -5.66 4.46
C LEU A 236 16.25 -6.10 3.91
N ASP A 237 16.73 -7.25 4.36
CA ASP A 237 17.78 -8.01 3.70
C ASP A 237 17.23 -8.66 2.43
N THR A 238 17.96 -8.57 1.31
CA THR A 238 17.47 -9.09 0.02
C THR A 238 17.73 -10.57 -0.20
N GLU A 239 18.53 -11.25 0.63
CA GLU A 239 18.77 -12.70 0.53
C GLU A 239 17.43 -13.42 0.63
N ASN A 240 16.64 -13.08 1.65
CA ASN A 240 15.37 -13.75 1.94
C ASN A 240 14.23 -12.83 2.42
N LEU A 241 14.39 -11.51 2.38
CA LEU A 241 13.43 -10.50 2.89
C LEU A 241 13.36 -10.39 4.41
N THR A 242 14.35 -10.87 5.16
CA THR A 242 14.39 -10.69 6.62
C THR A 242 14.38 -9.20 6.97
N PRO A 243 13.53 -8.73 7.91
CA PRO A 243 13.48 -7.33 8.28
C PRO A 243 14.67 -6.98 9.19
N ILE A 244 15.44 -5.97 8.79
CA ILE A 244 16.62 -5.50 9.51
C ILE A 244 16.26 -4.35 10.45
N LYS A 245 15.54 -3.34 9.95
CA LYS A 245 15.29 -2.10 10.69
C LYS A 245 13.97 -1.46 10.28
N VAL A 246 13.25 -0.94 11.26
CA VAL A 246 12.13 -0.01 11.04
C VAL A 246 12.62 1.40 11.37
N ILE A 247 12.42 2.34 10.45
CA ILE A 247 12.80 3.75 10.60
C ILE A 247 11.50 4.56 10.65
N PRO A 248 11.05 5.00 11.84
CA PRO A 248 9.89 5.86 11.96
C PRO A 248 10.13 7.19 11.24
N VAL A 249 9.09 7.73 10.62
CA VAL A 249 9.13 9.04 9.96
C VAL A 249 7.93 9.89 10.38
N GLU A 250 8.03 11.20 10.15
CA GLU A 250 6.89 12.11 10.31
C GLU A 250 5.99 12.03 9.06
N GLY A 251 4.81 11.43 9.22
CA GLY A 251 3.84 11.32 8.15
C GLY A 251 4.15 10.22 7.12
N ARG A 252 3.45 10.26 5.98
CA ARG A 252 3.54 9.22 4.96
C ARG A 252 4.83 9.37 4.14
N VAL A 253 5.39 8.26 3.66
CA VAL A 253 6.53 8.29 2.73
C VAL A 253 6.01 8.29 1.29
N SER A 254 6.21 9.38 0.55
CA SER A 254 5.74 9.57 -0.84
C SER A 254 6.39 8.62 -1.84
N ALA A 255 7.71 8.47 -1.77
CA ALA A 255 8.49 7.59 -2.61
C ALA A 255 9.86 7.35 -1.99
N VAL A 256 10.43 6.17 -2.22
CA VAL A 256 11.85 5.87 -1.99
C VAL A 256 12.51 5.39 -3.28
N TYR A 257 13.71 5.88 -3.55
CA TYR A 257 14.54 5.49 -4.70
C TYR A 257 15.99 5.27 -4.27
N THR A 258 16.73 4.49 -5.05
CA THR A 258 18.16 4.25 -4.83
C THR A 258 18.96 5.30 -5.58
N ALA A 259 20.01 5.83 -4.96
CA ALA A 259 21.01 6.69 -5.58
C ALA A 259 22.36 5.92 -5.65
N PRO A 260 22.60 5.14 -6.73
CA PRO A 260 23.75 4.24 -6.82
C PRO A 260 25.11 4.89 -6.55
N PRO A 261 25.46 6.06 -7.15
CA PRO A 261 26.77 6.66 -6.94
C PRO A 261 27.02 7.10 -5.49
N ARG A 262 25.94 7.35 -4.75
CA ARG A 262 25.95 7.86 -3.37
C ARG A 262 25.94 6.76 -2.32
N ASN A 263 25.76 5.52 -2.75
CA ASN A 263 25.52 4.39 -1.90
C ASN A 263 24.39 4.58 -0.86
N SER A 264 23.26 5.13 -1.31
CA SER A 264 22.13 5.47 -0.44
C SER A 264 20.76 5.21 -1.05
N PHE A 265 19.76 5.13 -0.18
CA PHE A 265 18.36 5.37 -0.53
C PHE A 265 18.00 6.82 -0.26
N VAL A 266 17.17 7.42 -1.10
CA VAL A 266 16.56 8.73 -0.84
C VAL A 266 15.05 8.56 -0.77
N ALA A 267 14.42 9.13 0.25
CA ALA A 267 12.98 9.07 0.46
C ALA A 267 12.38 10.46 0.62
N ALA A 268 11.27 10.73 -0.08
CA ALA A 268 10.50 11.96 0.10
C ALA A 268 9.37 11.72 1.10
N LEU A 269 9.19 12.65 2.03
CA LEU A 269 8.08 12.62 2.97
C LEU A 269 6.91 13.45 2.43
N LYS A 270 5.72 12.89 2.57
CA LYS A 270 4.49 13.41 1.98
C LYS A 270 3.87 14.55 2.78
N ASP A 271 4.04 14.49 4.09
CA ASP A 271 3.35 15.35 5.05
C ASP A 271 4.34 16.25 5.83
N SER A 272 5.61 16.25 5.41
CA SER A 272 6.64 17.18 5.88
C SER A 272 7.44 17.72 4.70
N LYS A 273 8.08 18.87 4.90
CA LYS A 273 8.95 19.50 3.91
C LYS A 273 10.39 19.01 4.07
N THR A 274 10.56 17.70 3.94
CA THR A 274 11.86 17.04 4.12
C THR A 274 12.01 15.85 3.18
N ILE A 275 13.24 15.62 2.74
CA ILE A 275 13.68 14.33 2.20
C ILE A 275 14.66 13.69 3.17
N LEU A 276 14.78 12.37 3.10
CA LEU A 276 15.70 11.58 3.88
C LEU A 276 16.72 10.93 2.95
N GLU A 277 18.00 11.03 3.26
CA GLU A 277 19.04 10.21 2.63
C GLU A 277 19.53 9.16 3.65
N ILE A 278 19.48 7.89 3.25
CA ILE A 278 19.83 6.73 4.09
C ILE A 278 20.93 5.93 3.39
N PRO A 279 22.22 6.17 3.71
CA PRO A 279 23.31 5.35 3.22
C PRO A 279 23.15 3.89 3.64
N TYR A 280 23.42 2.94 2.74
CA TYR A 280 23.38 1.51 3.05
C TYR A 280 24.65 1.02 3.78
N ARG A 281 25.13 1.82 4.73
CA ARG A 281 26.16 1.44 5.71
C ARG A 281 25.54 1.33 7.09
N GLU A 282 25.84 0.28 7.83
CA GLU A 282 25.46 0.18 9.24
C GLU A 282 26.01 1.39 10.03
N PRO A 283 25.24 1.96 10.98
CA PRO A 283 23.93 1.51 11.48
C PRO A 283 22.71 2.05 10.71
N PHE A 284 22.87 2.38 9.42
CA PHE A 284 21.88 3.02 8.54
C PHE A 284 21.45 4.39 9.10
N PRO A 285 22.38 5.37 9.12
CA PRO A 285 22.06 6.72 9.58
C PRO A 285 21.03 7.36 8.65
N THR A 286 20.18 8.21 9.19
CA THR A 286 19.15 8.94 8.43
C THR A 286 19.53 10.41 8.42
N LEU A 287 19.93 10.89 7.24
CA LEU A 287 20.22 12.31 7.01
C LEU A 287 18.93 13.01 6.60
N ILE A 288 18.58 14.09 7.28
CA ILE A 288 17.37 14.87 7.00
C ILE A 288 17.78 16.10 6.19
N ILE A 289 17.19 16.27 5.02
CA ILE A 289 17.44 17.41 4.13
C ILE A 289 16.13 18.20 4.02
N PRO A 290 16.09 19.48 4.45
CA PRO A 290 14.90 20.29 4.37
C PRO A 290 14.57 20.68 2.91
N THR A 291 13.29 20.85 2.65
CA THR A 291 12.74 21.34 1.38
C THR A 291 11.90 22.58 1.63
N GLU A 292 11.62 23.36 0.59
CA GLU A 292 10.77 24.56 0.70
C GLU A 292 9.28 24.22 0.58
N THR A 293 8.98 23.07 -0.03
CA THR A 293 7.62 22.56 -0.27
C THR A 293 7.54 21.04 -0.06
N TYR A 294 6.32 20.50 -0.03
CA TYR A 294 6.10 19.06 0.07
C TYR A 294 6.44 18.35 -1.24
N LEU A 295 6.97 17.14 -1.18
CA LEU A 295 7.28 16.36 -2.37
C LEU A 295 6.39 15.11 -2.46
N ASP A 296 5.70 14.96 -3.60
CA ASP A 296 4.82 13.82 -3.88
C ASP A 296 5.50 12.71 -4.67
N ASP A 297 6.48 13.07 -5.49
CA ASP A 297 7.39 12.16 -6.18
C ASP A 297 8.64 12.95 -6.61
N PHE A 298 9.67 12.24 -7.04
CA PHE A 298 10.87 12.86 -7.58
C PHE A 298 11.63 11.91 -8.50
N PHE A 299 12.57 12.47 -9.25
CA PHE A 299 13.58 11.74 -9.99
C PHE A 299 14.95 12.42 -9.82
N PHE A 300 16.02 11.72 -10.21
CA PHE A 300 17.38 12.25 -10.18
C PHE A 300 17.81 12.75 -11.55
N ASP A 301 18.74 13.69 -11.58
CA ASP A 301 19.56 13.92 -12.78
C ASP A 301 20.48 12.72 -13.06
N GLN A 302 21.18 12.74 -14.21
CA GLN A 302 22.00 11.59 -14.63
C GLN A 302 23.18 11.35 -13.68
N GLU A 303 23.72 12.41 -13.12
CA GLU A 303 24.87 12.39 -12.21
C GLU A 303 24.47 12.10 -10.76
N TYR A 304 23.17 12.07 -10.42
CA TYR A 304 22.66 11.94 -9.05
C TYR A 304 23.17 13.03 -8.10
N ASN A 305 23.44 14.22 -8.64
CA ASN A 305 23.80 15.40 -7.87
C ASN A 305 22.54 16.18 -7.46
N HIS A 306 21.50 16.13 -8.29
CA HIS A 306 20.26 16.82 -8.06
C HIS A 306 19.07 15.86 -8.01
N LEU A 307 18.12 16.23 -7.17
CA LEU A 307 16.79 15.63 -7.12
C LEU A 307 15.80 16.67 -7.63
N ILE A 308 14.96 16.28 -8.59
CA ILE A 308 13.88 17.10 -9.15
C ILE A 308 12.55 16.56 -8.63
N GLY A 309 11.93 17.31 -7.73
CA GLY A 309 10.72 16.94 -7.01
C GLY A 309 9.46 17.61 -7.56
N ALA A 310 8.38 16.84 -7.64
CA ALA A 310 7.04 17.35 -7.92
C ALA A 310 6.34 17.71 -6.62
N SER A 311 5.77 18.93 -6.55
CA SER A 311 4.99 19.39 -5.41
C SER A 311 3.50 19.48 -5.76
N ARG A 312 2.66 19.26 -4.74
CA ARG A 312 1.22 19.59 -4.83
C ARG A 312 0.92 21.05 -4.52
N GLU A 313 1.87 21.78 -3.93
CA GLU A 313 1.73 23.19 -3.63
C GLU A 313 2.46 24.00 -4.70
N GLY A 314 1.78 25.01 -5.24
CA GLY A 314 2.31 25.88 -6.27
C GLY A 314 2.26 25.26 -7.67
N ASP A 315 2.90 25.96 -8.61
CA ASP A 315 2.91 25.66 -10.05
C ASP A 315 4.29 25.22 -10.56
N ARG A 316 5.24 24.94 -9.66
CA ARG A 316 6.65 24.65 -10.00
C ARG A 316 7.16 23.39 -9.31
N GLY A 317 8.01 22.66 -10.03
CA GLY A 317 8.87 21.64 -9.44
C GLY A 317 10.00 22.26 -8.61
N GLN A 318 10.59 21.48 -7.73
CA GLN A 318 11.70 21.89 -6.87
C GLN A 318 12.96 21.11 -7.20
N VAL A 319 14.10 21.79 -7.31
CA VAL A 319 15.41 21.15 -7.50
C VAL A 319 16.18 21.20 -6.18
N ILE A 320 16.73 20.07 -5.76
CA ILE A 320 17.50 19.92 -4.52
C ILE A 320 18.89 19.42 -4.89
N ASP A 321 19.91 20.18 -4.51
CA ASP A 321 21.32 19.78 -4.58
C ASP A 321 21.64 18.86 -3.39
N LEU A 322 21.89 17.59 -3.70
CA LEU A 322 22.16 16.54 -2.71
C LEU A 322 23.57 16.61 -2.12
N ASN A 323 24.51 17.29 -2.79
CA ASN A 323 25.87 17.46 -2.29
C ASN A 323 25.93 18.55 -1.21
N ASN A 324 25.13 19.61 -1.40
CA ASN A 324 25.04 20.73 -0.47
C ASN A 324 23.81 20.69 0.45
N SER A 325 22.94 19.68 0.28
CA SER A 325 21.72 19.47 1.07
C SER A 325 20.81 20.72 1.11
N ARG A 326 20.59 21.35 -0.05
CA ARG A 326 19.79 22.58 -0.16
C ARG A 326 19.00 22.65 -1.46
N THR A 327 17.94 23.45 -1.46
CA THR A 327 17.19 23.81 -2.68
C THR A 327 18.03 24.78 -3.53
N VAL A 328 17.97 24.64 -4.87
CA VAL A 328 18.72 25.45 -5.84
C VAL A 328 17.84 26.07 -6.91
#